data_AF-A0A974TE12-F1
#
_entry.id   AF-A0A974TE12-F1
#
_cell.length_a   1.000
_cell.length_b   1.000
_cell.length_c   1.000
_cell.angle_alpha   90.00
_cell.angle_beta   90.00
_cell.angle_gamma   90.00
#
_symmetry.space_group_name_H-M   'P 1'
#
loop_
_entity.id
_entity.type
_entity.pdbx_description
1 polymer ?
#
loop_
_entity_poly.entity_id
_entity_poly.type
_entity_poly.pdbx_seq_one_letter_code
_entity_poly.pdbx_strand_id
1 'polypeptide(L)'
;MFSSPLLLAAIAIEGYAVLAVELLAIRQLTPYVGNATDTIAIVIAAVLLPLAFGYEAGGRASFAPGDEAGVRRQLTRNLLISALILSFGLSHPFLAAFFQILDSLGLTHRLVQAAVHASLFLVYPVYLLGQTIPLVAYCSTGASLPRSTGLMLFLSTFGSFLGSVVSTLVFMTFFGVHITVALTLGLLVVLAALIGWQMEGHNRLVLITAALGLYIVAINSPAAVRAYGIVSNNLYSEVRIVADPAEDSRLLVINNSPSSKIAAHPEHRFAYLKFIEKEVLRRLDTDRPHRILVIGAGGFTIGLEDRFHAYTYVDIDPALQQVSEEHFLRQPLSPNKTFVPESARAFLRRNTQTYDVVVLDAFTNRISLPPDLITREAFAAVRQAVAPDGQVIMNIITSPSFADRFSRSIDATVRSVFPFVSRQVLLETRTGSVATVLYVAGRSEGQPHDIYTDDQNRSFLDY
;
A
#
# COMPACT_ATOMS: atom_id res chain seq x y z
N MET A 1 -26.16 -28.49 22.34
CA MET A 1 -24.76 -28.48 22.75
C MET A 1 -23.96 -29.07 21.60
N PHE A 2 -22.90 -28.40 21.18
CA PHE A 2 -22.09 -28.90 20.06
C PHE A 2 -21.29 -30.11 20.51
N SER A 3 -21.30 -31.16 19.69
CA SER A 3 -20.54 -32.40 19.93
C SER A 3 -19.03 -32.19 19.87
N SER A 4 -18.56 -31.21 19.07
CA SER A 4 -17.14 -30.98 18.84
C SER A 4 -16.72 -29.52 19.09
N PRO A 5 -15.83 -29.23 20.05
CA PRO A 5 -15.27 -27.88 20.24
C PRO A 5 -14.47 -27.40 19.02
N LEU A 6 -13.96 -28.33 18.21
CA LEU A 6 -13.22 -28.03 16.99
C LEU A 6 -14.09 -27.34 15.93
N LEU A 7 -15.36 -27.73 15.79
CA LEU A 7 -16.28 -27.10 14.84
C LEU A 7 -16.67 -25.67 15.28
N LEU A 8 -16.71 -25.42 16.59
CA LEU A 8 -16.87 -24.06 17.12
C LEU A 8 -15.60 -23.21 16.89
N ALA A 9 -14.42 -23.79 17.10
CA ALA A 9 -13.16 -23.12 16.77
C ALA A 9 -13.05 -22.79 15.28
N ALA A 10 -13.60 -23.65 14.40
CA ALA A 10 -13.65 -23.41 12.96
C ALA A 10 -14.37 -22.10 12.61
N ILE A 11 -15.46 -21.77 13.30
CA ILE A 11 -16.19 -20.50 13.09
C ILE A 11 -15.30 -19.29 13.44
N ALA A 12 -14.58 -19.34 14.56
CA ALA A 12 -13.70 -18.25 14.95
C ALA A 12 -12.48 -18.11 14.01
N ILE A 13 -11.88 -19.23 13.61
CA ILE A 13 -10.74 -19.25 12.69
C ILE A 13 -11.14 -18.80 11.28
N GLU A 14 -12.31 -19.21 10.81
CA GLU A 14 -12.83 -18.75 9.52
C GLU A 14 -13.14 -17.25 9.55
N GLY A 15 -13.80 -16.76 10.60
CA GLY A 15 -14.03 -15.32 10.79
C GLY A 15 -12.72 -14.53 10.81
N TYR A 16 -11.68 -15.05 11.50
CA TYR A 16 -10.33 -14.49 11.47
C TYR A 16 -9.76 -14.45 10.05
N ALA A 17 -9.83 -15.58 9.33
CA ALA A 17 -9.21 -15.73 8.02
C ALA A 17 -9.87 -14.86 6.95
N VAL A 18 -11.21 -14.76 6.93
CA VAL A 18 -11.93 -13.90 5.98
C VAL A 18 -11.52 -12.44 6.13
N LEU A 19 -11.52 -11.91 7.36
CA LEU A 19 -11.15 -10.50 7.58
C LEU A 19 -9.65 -10.26 7.37
N ALA A 20 -8.79 -11.21 7.74
CA ALA A 20 -7.36 -11.14 7.45
C ALA A 20 -7.09 -11.13 5.94
N VAL A 21 -7.77 -11.99 5.17
CA VAL A 21 -7.67 -12.08 3.70
C VAL A 21 -8.12 -10.78 3.04
N GLU A 22 -9.21 -10.16 3.51
CA GLU A 22 -9.70 -8.88 3.00
C GLU A 22 -8.63 -7.78 3.11
N LEU A 23 -8.03 -7.63 4.30
CA LEU A 23 -7.00 -6.62 4.55
C LEU A 23 -5.69 -6.94 3.84
N LEU A 24 -5.30 -8.21 3.79
CA LEU A 24 -4.14 -8.67 3.01
C LEU A 24 -4.32 -8.39 1.52
N ALA A 25 -5.52 -8.60 0.97
CA ALA A 25 -5.80 -8.30 -0.43
C ALA A 25 -5.64 -6.81 -0.72
N ILE A 26 -6.22 -5.92 0.11
CA ILE A 26 -6.04 -4.46 -0.03
C ILE A 26 -4.54 -4.10 -0.05
N ARG A 27 -3.78 -4.66 0.91
CA ARG A 27 -2.36 -4.35 1.05
C ARG A 27 -1.52 -4.89 -0.11
N GLN A 28 -1.74 -6.12 -0.55
CA GLN A 28 -1.02 -6.77 -1.65
C GLN A 28 -1.35 -6.16 -3.02
N LEU A 29 -2.55 -5.60 -3.17
CA LEU A 29 -2.98 -4.93 -4.40
C LEU A 29 -2.45 -3.49 -4.51
N THR A 30 -2.08 -2.86 -3.39
CA THR A 30 -1.63 -1.46 -3.35
C THR A 30 -0.49 -1.14 -4.34
N PRO A 31 0.56 -1.96 -4.52
CA PRO A 31 1.62 -1.72 -5.50
C PRO A 31 1.15 -1.69 -6.97
N TYR A 32 0.00 -2.30 -7.28
CA TYR A 32 -0.49 -2.45 -8.65
C TYR A 32 -1.60 -1.46 -8.98
N VAL A 33 -2.61 -1.37 -8.10
CA VAL A 33 -3.83 -0.59 -8.34
C VAL A 33 -4.00 0.61 -7.40
N GLY A 34 -3.08 0.78 -6.44
CA GLY A 34 -3.10 1.86 -5.45
C GLY A 34 -4.00 1.60 -4.24
N ASN A 35 -3.95 2.52 -3.28
CA ASN A 35 -4.68 2.44 -2.01
C ASN A 35 -5.82 3.48 -1.91
N ALA A 36 -6.56 3.65 -3.00
CA ALA A 36 -7.66 4.61 -3.05
C ALA A 36 -8.99 3.95 -2.58
N THR A 37 -9.91 4.78 -2.07
CA THR A 37 -11.18 4.32 -1.48
C THR A 37 -12.04 3.52 -2.47
N ASP A 38 -11.95 3.83 -3.76
CA ASP A 38 -12.61 3.10 -4.85
C ASP A 38 -12.08 1.66 -4.98
N THR A 39 -10.76 1.46 -4.98
CA THR A 39 -10.14 0.13 -4.98
C THR A 39 -10.49 -0.66 -3.72
N ILE A 40 -10.45 -0.01 -2.55
CA ILE A 40 -10.82 -0.64 -1.27
C ILE A 40 -12.28 -1.11 -1.31
N ALA A 41 -13.19 -0.28 -1.82
CA ALA A 41 -14.61 -0.64 -1.91
C ALA A 41 -14.86 -1.88 -2.79
N ILE A 42 -14.09 -2.06 -3.86
CA ILE A 42 -14.16 -3.27 -4.71
C ILE A 42 -13.78 -4.52 -3.90
N VAL A 43 -12.69 -4.46 -3.13
CA VAL A 43 -12.25 -5.59 -2.30
C VAL A 43 -13.28 -5.90 -1.21
N ILE A 44 -13.78 -4.89 -0.51
CA ILE A 44 -14.85 -5.05 0.51
C ILE A 44 -16.09 -5.71 -0.11
N ALA A 45 -16.54 -5.23 -1.28
CA ALA A 45 -17.70 -5.80 -1.96
C ALA A 45 -17.46 -7.27 -2.37
N ALA A 46 -16.25 -7.60 -2.83
CA ALA A 46 -15.85 -8.96 -3.20
C ALA A 46 -15.70 -9.91 -2.01
N VAL A 47 -15.71 -9.40 -0.78
CA VAL A 47 -15.74 -10.20 0.45
C VAL A 47 -17.17 -10.28 1.01
N LEU A 48 -17.84 -9.14 1.20
CA LEU A 48 -19.15 -9.09 1.86
C LEU A 48 -20.26 -9.78 1.06
N LEU A 49 -20.35 -9.53 -0.25
CA LEU A 49 -21.43 -10.08 -1.07
C LEU A 49 -21.32 -11.62 -1.18
N PRO A 50 -20.15 -12.21 -1.50
CA PRO A 50 -20.01 -13.65 -1.57
C PRO A 50 -20.17 -14.32 -0.21
N LEU A 51 -19.74 -13.67 0.88
CA LEU A 51 -19.97 -14.16 2.24
C LEU A 51 -21.47 -14.30 2.55
N ALA A 52 -22.28 -13.29 2.20
CA ALA A 52 -23.72 -13.34 2.36
C ALA A 52 -24.37 -14.48 1.56
N PHE A 53 -23.97 -14.67 0.29
CA PHE A 53 -24.43 -15.81 -0.51
C PHE A 53 -23.93 -17.15 0.03
N GLY A 54 -22.74 -17.18 0.64
CA GLY A 54 -22.18 -18.35 1.33
C GLY A 54 -23.03 -18.76 2.53
N TYR A 55 -23.47 -17.79 3.34
CA TYR A 55 -24.41 -18.06 4.44
C TYR A 55 -25.71 -18.68 3.95
N GLU A 56 -26.33 -18.11 2.91
CA GLU A 56 -27.57 -18.62 2.35
C GLU A 56 -27.38 -20.03 1.74
N ALA A 57 -26.31 -20.23 0.96
CA ALA A 57 -26.02 -21.51 0.33
C ALA A 57 -25.72 -22.62 1.35
N GLY A 58 -24.95 -22.30 2.40
CA GLY A 58 -24.68 -23.23 3.50
C GLY A 58 -25.95 -23.60 4.27
N GLY A 59 -26.87 -22.64 4.46
CA GLY A 59 -28.14 -22.85 5.16
C GLY A 59 -29.18 -23.64 4.37
N ARG A 60 -29.01 -23.77 3.04
CA ARG A 60 -29.83 -24.62 2.18
C ARG A 60 -29.27 -26.03 2.00
N ALA A 61 -28.12 -26.34 2.60
CA ALA A 61 -27.51 -27.65 2.46
C ALA A 61 -28.44 -28.75 3.03
N SER A 62 -28.63 -29.83 2.28
CA SER A 62 -29.56 -30.91 2.65
C SER A 62 -28.91 -31.94 3.58
N PHE A 63 -28.26 -31.48 4.65
CA PHE A 63 -27.71 -32.39 5.67
C PHE A 63 -28.82 -32.85 6.61
N ALA A 64 -28.83 -34.14 6.94
CA ALA A 64 -29.66 -34.64 8.02
C ALA A 64 -29.20 -34.00 9.35
N PRO A 65 -30.10 -33.61 10.27
CA PRO A 65 -29.70 -33.11 11.58
C PRO A 65 -28.76 -34.10 12.27
N GLY A 66 -27.56 -33.65 12.66
CA GLY A 66 -26.53 -34.50 13.24
C GLY A 66 -25.61 -35.22 12.25
N ASP A 67 -25.68 -34.96 10.94
CA ASP A 67 -24.72 -35.47 9.95
C ASP A 67 -23.35 -34.77 10.04
N GLU A 68 -22.64 -35.05 11.13
CA GLU A 68 -21.33 -34.46 11.41
C GLU A 68 -20.28 -34.88 10.38
N ALA A 69 -20.37 -36.10 9.85
CA ALA A 69 -19.43 -36.61 8.85
C ALA A 69 -19.56 -35.87 7.51
N GLY A 70 -20.79 -35.62 7.06
CA GLY A 70 -21.08 -34.82 5.87
C GLY A 70 -20.60 -33.38 6.00
N VAL A 71 -20.89 -32.75 7.15
CA VAL A 71 -20.44 -31.38 7.47
C VAL A 71 -18.92 -31.28 7.47
N ARG A 72 -18.21 -32.19 8.16
CA ARG A 72 -16.74 -32.23 8.18
C ARG A 72 -16.16 -32.35 6.78
N ARG A 73 -16.73 -33.22 5.94
CA ARG A 73 -16.29 -33.42 4.55
C ARG A 73 -16.44 -32.15 3.71
N GLN A 74 -17.60 -31.50 3.77
CA GLN A 74 -17.84 -30.27 3.02
C GLN A 74 -16.96 -29.13 3.54
N LEU A 75 -16.83 -28.98 4.86
CA LEU A 75 -16.02 -27.93 5.47
C LEU A 75 -14.53 -28.09 5.14
N THR A 76 -13.97 -29.29 5.29
CA THR A 76 -12.58 -29.58 4.88
C THR A 76 -12.35 -29.27 3.39
N ARG A 77 -13.29 -29.64 2.51
CA ARG A 77 -13.20 -29.31 1.08
C ARG A 77 -13.22 -27.80 0.84
N ASN A 78 -14.16 -27.09 1.47
CA ASN A 78 -14.29 -25.63 1.33
C ASN A 78 -13.00 -24.92 1.78
N LEU A 79 -12.45 -25.31 2.94
CA LEU A 79 -11.20 -24.75 3.47
C LEU A 79 -10.02 -24.99 2.53
N LEU A 80 -9.85 -26.20 2.01
CA LEU A 80 -8.72 -26.53 1.11
C LEU A 80 -8.82 -25.83 -0.25
N ILE A 81 -10.01 -25.79 -0.86
CA ILE A 81 -10.21 -25.08 -2.14
C ILE A 81 -9.97 -23.58 -1.94
N SER A 82 -10.48 -23.02 -0.84
CA SER A 82 -10.29 -21.60 -0.53
C SER A 82 -8.82 -21.28 -0.31
N ALA A 83 -8.10 -22.07 0.50
CA ALA A 83 -6.68 -21.88 0.76
C ALA A 83 -5.85 -21.97 -0.53
N LEU A 84 -6.16 -22.91 -1.44
CA LEU A 84 -5.49 -23.04 -2.72
C LEU A 84 -5.72 -21.82 -3.62
N ILE A 85 -6.97 -21.40 -3.83
CA ILE A 85 -7.25 -20.26 -4.72
C ILE A 85 -6.68 -18.95 -4.15
N LEU A 86 -6.84 -18.74 -2.84
CA LEU A 86 -6.29 -17.56 -2.16
C LEU A 86 -4.76 -17.53 -2.20
N SER A 87 -4.09 -18.69 -2.21
CA SER A 87 -2.63 -18.73 -2.35
C SER A 87 -2.16 -18.18 -3.70
N PHE A 88 -2.93 -18.37 -4.79
CA PHE A 88 -2.63 -17.74 -6.07
C PHE A 88 -2.96 -16.23 -6.04
N GLY A 89 -4.05 -15.85 -5.37
CA GLY A 89 -4.49 -14.45 -5.31
C GLY A 89 -3.63 -13.53 -4.44
N LEU A 90 -3.00 -14.07 -3.39
CA LEU A 90 -2.32 -13.28 -2.37
C LEU A 90 -0.79 -13.42 -2.36
N SER A 91 -0.23 -14.40 -3.08
CA SER A 91 1.23 -14.57 -3.15
C SER A 91 1.87 -13.64 -4.18
N HIS A 92 2.96 -12.99 -3.78
CA HIS A 92 3.69 -12.03 -4.61
C HIS A 92 4.03 -12.53 -6.03
N PRO A 93 4.63 -13.73 -6.24
CA PRO A 93 4.98 -14.18 -7.60
C PRO A 93 3.78 -14.25 -8.55
N PHE A 94 2.62 -14.67 -8.05
CA PHE A 94 1.41 -14.76 -8.85
C PHE A 94 0.79 -13.39 -9.11
N LEU A 95 0.78 -12.50 -8.12
CA LEU A 95 0.34 -11.12 -8.31
C LEU A 95 1.19 -10.42 -9.38
N ALA A 96 2.52 -10.51 -9.28
CA ALA A 96 3.43 -9.90 -10.23
C ALA A 96 3.16 -10.41 -11.67
N ALA A 97 3.05 -11.72 -11.85
CA ALA A 97 2.72 -12.32 -13.14
C ALA A 97 1.32 -11.93 -13.64
N PHE A 98 0.33 -11.95 -12.77
CA PHE A 98 -1.06 -11.63 -13.09
C PHE A 98 -1.21 -10.19 -13.61
N PHE A 99 -0.65 -9.20 -12.92
CA PHE A 99 -0.73 -7.81 -13.35
C PHE A 99 0.08 -7.54 -14.62
N GLN A 100 1.24 -8.20 -14.79
CA GLN A 100 1.97 -8.15 -16.06
C GLN A 100 1.15 -8.69 -17.23
N ILE A 101 0.40 -9.78 -17.02
CA ILE A 101 -0.50 -10.34 -18.04
C ILE A 101 -1.63 -9.35 -18.35
N LEU A 102 -2.29 -8.77 -17.35
CA LEU A 102 -3.35 -7.77 -17.58
C LEU A 102 -2.84 -6.56 -18.37
N ASP A 103 -1.66 -6.04 -18.01
CA ASP A 103 -1.02 -4.94 -18.74
C ASP A 103 -0.73 -5.33 -20.20
N SER A 104 -0.25 -6.55 -20.44
CA SER A 104 0.02 -7.06 -21.80
C SER A 104 -1.24 -7.24 -22.65
N LEU A 105 -2.39 -7.47 -22.01
CA LEU A 105 -3.70 -7.54 -22.65
C LEU A 105 -4.33 -6.15 -22.88
N GLY A 106 -3.65 -5.06 -22.49
CA GLY A 106 -4.15 -3.70 -22.62
C GLY A 106 -5.11 -3.26 -21.52
N LEU A 107 -5.32 -4.09 -20.48
CA LEU A 107 -6.16 -3.77 -19.33
C LEU A 107 -5.37 -2.94 -18.33
N THR A 108 -5.17 -1.66 -18.61
CA THR A 108 -4.36 -0.74 -17.78
C THR A 108 -5.17 0.04 -16.74
N HIS A 109 -6.51 -0.03 -16.79
CA HIS A 109 -7.36 0.71 -15.86
C HIS A 109 -7.40 0.05 -14.48
N ARG A 110 -6.86 0.73 -13.46
CA ARG A 110 -6.68 0.20 -12.09
C ARG A 110 -7.93 -0.47 -11.49
N LEU A 111 -9.11 0.14 -11.65
CA LEU A 111 -10.35 -0.39 -11.08
C LEU A 111 -10.79 -1.69 -11.76
N VAL A 112 -10.53 -1.80 -13.06
CA VAL A 112 -10.84 -3.02 -13.81
C VAL A 112 -9.90 -4.13 -13.37
N GLN A 113 -8.61 -3.84 -13.24
CA GLN A 113 -7.64 -4.83 -12.75
C GLN A 113 -7.98 -5.30 -11.33
N ALA A 114 -8.34 -4.40 -10.43
CA ALA A 114 -8.79 -4.73 -9.07
C ALA A 114 -10.04 -5.61 -9.07
N ALA A 115 -11.05 -5.25 -9.88
CA ALA A 115 -12.29 -6.03 -9.98
C ALA A 115 -12.06 -7.43 -10.57
N VAL A 116 -11.21 -7.56 -11.59
CA VAL A 116 -10.87 -8.86 -12.19
C VAL A 116 -10.12 -9.73 -11.18
N HIS A 117 -9.12 -9.18 -10.48
CA HIS A 117 -8.41 -9.90 -9.42
C HIS A 117 -9.38 -10.38 -8.33
N ALA A 118 -10.17 -9.47 -7.77
CA ALA A 118 -11.09 -9.78 -6.68
C ALA A 118 -12.14 -10.83 -7.11
N SER A 119 -12.65 -10.75 -8.33
CA SER A 119 -13.61 -11.70 -8.88
C SER A 119 -13.02 -13.12 -9.02
N LEU A 120 -11.76 -13.23 -9.46
CA LEU A 120 -11.12 -14.52 -9.69
C LEU A 120 -10.64 -15.17 -8.38
N PHE A 121 -10.08 -14.39 -7.47
CA PHE A 121 -9.33 -14.92 -6.33
C PHE A 121 -10.00 -14.73 -4.98
N LEU A 122 -10.93 -13.77 -4.81
CA LEU A 122 -11.59 -13.54 -3.53
C LEU A 122 -13.02 -14.08 -3.50
N VAL A 123 -13.80 -13.84 -4.56
CA VAL A 123 -15.24 -14.11 -4.55
C VAL A 123 -15.57 -15.57 -4.25
N TYR A 124 -15.01 -16.51 -5.01
CA TYR A 124 -15.36 -17.92 -4.84
C TYR A 124 -14.82 -18.52 -3.52
N PRO A 125 -13.57 -18.26 -3.10
CA PRO A 125 -13.10 -18.68 -1.78
C PRO A 125 -13.93 -18.14 -0.62
N VAL A 126 -14.24 -16.84 -0.62
CA VAL A 126 -15.03 -16.24 0.46
C VAL A 126 -16.45 -16.78 0.47
N TYR A 127 -17.05 -17.04 -0.69
CA TYR A 127 -18.33 -17.75 -0.79
C TYR A 127 -18.29 -19.14 -0.13
N LEU A 128 -17.20 -19.91 -0.33
CA LEU A 128 -17.05 -21.22 0.30
C LEU A 128 -16.80 -21.12 1.82
N LEU A 129 -16.00 -20.15 2.26
CA LEU A 129 -15.72 -19.89 3.67
C LEU A 129 -17.00 -19.47 4.42
N GLY A 130 -17.83 -18.63 3.82
CA GLY A 130 -19.11 -18.19 4.38
C GLY A 130 -20.10 -19.32 4.67
N GLN A 131 -19.94 -20.50 4.06
CA GLN A 131 -20.79 -21.65 4.39
C GLN A 131 -20.51 -22.23 5.79
N THR A 132 -19.40 -21.87 6.44
CA THR A 132 -18.95 -22.47 7.70
C THR A 132 -19.98 -22.36 8.82
N ILE A 133 -20.55 -21.18 9.06
CA ILE A 133 -21.52 -20.97 10.15
C ILE A 133 -22.77 -21.85 9.96
N PRO A 134 -23.49 -21.78 8.82
CA PRO A 134 -24.64 -22.65 8.60
C PRO A 134 -24.30 -24.15 8.65
N LEU A 135 -23.17 -24.57 8.07
CA LEU A 135 -22.76 -25.98 8.07
C LEU A 135 -22.56 -26.51 9.49
N VAL A 136 -21.87 -25.75 10.35
CA VAL A 136 -21.68 -26.11 11.76
C VAL A 136 -23.01 -26.11 12.53
N ALA A 137 -24.02 -25.35 12.09
CA ALA A 137 -25.34 -25.31 12.73
C ALA A 137 -26.08 -26.64 12.65
N TYR A 138 -25.91 -27.42 11.59
CA TYR A 138 -26.48 -28.78 11.47
C TYR A 138 -25.96 -29.76 12.54
N CYS A 139 -24.81 -29.48 13.15
CA CYS A 139 -24.23 -30.28 14.23
C CYS A 139 -24.69 -29.85 15.64
N SER A 140 -25.51 -28.80 15.77
CA SER A 140 -26.02 -28.31 17.05
C SER A 140 -27.23 -29.11 17.51
N THR A 141 -27.08 -30.02 18.48
CA THR A 141 -28.19 -30.84 19.02
C THR A 141 -28.58 -30.45 20.44
N GLY A 142 -29.86 -30.25 20.75
CA GLY A 142 -30.35 -30.09 22.13
C GLY A 142 -30.05 -28.76 22.86
N ALA A 143 -29.53 -27.72 22.19
CA ALA A 143 -29.51 -26.35 22.72
C ALA A 143 -30.62 -25.51 22.07
N SER A 144 -31.10 -24.45 22.74
CA SER A 144 -32.07 -23.54 22.13
C SER A 144 -31.46 -22.85 20.91
N LEU A 145 -32.23 -22.81 19.81
CA LEU A 145 -31.79 -22.22 18.53
C LEU A 145 -31.24 -20.78 18.70
N PRO A 146 -31.85 -19.89 19.51
CA PRO A 146 -31.29 -18.56 19.75
C PRO A 146 -29.93 -18.58 20.44
N ARG A 147 -29.70 -19.47 21.41
CA ARG A 147 -28.44 -19.56 22.14
C ARG A 147 -27.30 -20.07 21.26
N SER A 148 -27.54 -21.10 20.45
CA SER A 148 -26.54 -21.60 19.51
C SER A 148 -26.20 -20.57 18.44
N THR A 149 -27.20 -19.90 17.87
CA THR A 149 -27.01 -18.84 16.89
C THR A 149 -26.20 -17.68 17.46
N GLY A 150 -26.54 -17.23 18.68
CA GLY A 150 -25.81 -16.17 19.36
C GLY A 150 -24.34 -16.50 19.60
N LEU A 151 -24.03 -17.74 20.03
CA LEU A 151 -22.65 -18.19 20.23
C LEU A 151 -21.86 -18.22 18.92
N MET A 152 -22.46 -18.69 17.82
CA MET A 152 -21.81 -18.74 16.52
C MET A 152 -21.47 -17.35 15.99
N LEU A 153 -22.43 -16.42 16.08
CA LEU A 153 -22.21 -15.02 15.68
C LEU A 153 -21.14 -14.35 16.55
N PHE A 154 -21.14 -14.62 17.85
CA PHE A 154 -20.08 -14.15 18.75
C PHE A 154 -18.70 -14.66 18.33
N LEU A 155 -18.56 -15.97 18.11
CA LEU A 155 -17.29 -16.58 17.73
C LEU A 155 -16.79 -16.04 16.38
N SER A 156 -17.67 -15.91 15.39
CA SER A 156 -17.33 -15.37 14.08
C SER A 156 -16.87 -13.91 14.21
N THR A 157 -17.64 -13.07 14.90
CA THR A 157 -17.32 -11.65 15.07
C THR A 157 -16.03 -11.46 15.86
N PHE A 158 -15.82 -12.24 16.92
CA PHE A 158 -14.60 -12.20 17.72
C PHE A 158 -13.38 -12.66 16.91
N GLY A 159 -13.54 -13.74 16.14
CA GLY A 159 -12.55 -14.22 15.19
C GLY A 159 -12.16 -13.14 14.19
N SER A 160 -13.15 -12.53 13.54
CA SER A 160 -12.94 -11.43 12.60
C SER A 160 -12.23 -10.25 13.24
N PHE A 161 -12.65 -9.80 14.43
CA PHE A 161 -11.94 -8.74 15.17
C PHE A 161 -10.45 -9.08 15.39
N LEU A 162 -10.13 -10.31 15.79
CA LEU A 162 -8.73 -10.75 15.89
C LEU A 162 -8.04 -10.77 14.52
N GLY A 163 -8.77 -11.18 13.47
CA GLY A 163 -8.34 -11.16 12.08
C GLY A 163 -7.87 -9.79 11.63
N SER A 164 -8.64 -8.74 11.92
CA SER A 164 -8.24 -7.37 11.57
C SER A 164 -7.10 -6.86 12.42
N VAL A 165 -7.22 -6.95 13.74
CA VAL A 165 -6.28 -6.33 14.67
C VAL A 165 -4.93 -7.05 14.67
N VAL A 166 -4.92 -8.38 14.84
CA VAL A 166 -3.67 -9.15 14.98
C VAL A 166 -2.94 -9.24 13.65
N SER A 167 -3.64 -9.54 12.55
CA SER A 167 -2.98 -9.67 11.25
C SER A 167 -2.36 -8.34 10.82
N THR A 168 -3.09 -7.24 10.97
CA THR A 168 -2.66 -5.92 10.47
C THR A 168 -1.66 -5.25 11.40
N LEU A 169 -1.97 -5.13 12.70
CA LEU A 169 -1.14 -4.35 13.62
C LEU A 169 0.06 -5.13 14.15
N VAL A 170 -0.04 -6.46 14.23
CA VAL A 170 1.04 -7.32 14.75
C VAL A 170 1.76 -8.01 13.60
N PHE A 171 1.09 -8.88 12.84
CA PHE A 171 1.79 -9.75 11.90
C PHE A 171 2.38 -9.00 10.71
N MET A 172 1.64 -8.10 10.06
CA MET A 172 2.17 -7.30 8.95
C MET A 172 3.28 -6.33 9.39
N THR A 173 3.20 -5.82 10.63
CA THR A 173 4.20 -4.90 11.18
C THR A 173 5.53 -5.60 11.49
N PHE A 174 5.49 -6.75 12.18
CA PHE A 174 6.71 -7.40 12.69
C PHE A 174 7.25 -8.51 11.78
N PHE A 175 6.40 -9.24 11.08
CA PHE A 175 6.79 -10.37 10.23
C PHE A 175 6.64 -10.06 8.73
N GLY A 176 5.87 -9.02 8.39
CA GLY A 176 5.61 -8.61 7.03
C GLY A 176 4.40 -9.29 6.40
N VAL A 177 3.98 -8.76 5.25
CA VAL A 177 2.72 -9.14 4.58
C VAL A 177 2.78 -10.58 4.07
N HIS A 178 3.86 -10.97 3.41
CA HIS A 178 4.06 -12.31 2.86
C HIS A 178 4.00 -13.42 3.93
N ILE A 179 4.62 -13.23 5.10
CA ILE A 179 4.53 -14.20 6.20
C ILE A 179 3.09 -14.24 6.76
N THR A 180 2.43 -13.08 6.83
CA THR A 180 1.03 -13.01 7.28
C THR A 180 0.11 -13.80 6.35
N VAL A 181 0.29 -13.71 5.02
CA VAL A 181 -0.42 -14.56 4.04
C VAL A 181 -0.17 -16.05 4.34
N ALA A 182 1.09 -16.44 4.54
CA ALA A 182 1.43 -17.83 4.82
C ALA A 182 0.78 -18.35 6.12
N LEU A 183 0.76 -17.53 7.17
CA LEU A 183 0.13 -17.86 8.45
C LEU A 183 -1.39 -17.98 8.33
N THR A 184 -2.06 -17.03 7.67
CA THR A 184 -3.51 -17.05 7.48
C THR A 184 -3.95 -18.27 6.67
N LEU A 185 -3.28 -18.55 5.54
CA LEU A 185 -3.59 -19.70 4.70
C LEU A 185 -3.17 -21.02 5.36
N GLY A 186 -2.03 -21.04 6.06
CA GLY A 186 -1.59 -22.19 6.84
C GLY A 186 -2.57 -22.56 7.94
N LEU A 187 -3.17 -21.56 8.61
CA LEU A 187 -4.22 -21.78 9.60
C LEU A 187 -5.46 -22.46 9.01
N LEU A 188 -5.89 -22.06 7.80
CA LEU A 188 -6.99 -22.74 7.08
C LEU A 188 -6.63 -24.19 6.73
N VAL A 189 -5.40 -24.46 6.29
CA VAL A 189 -4.93 -25.81 5.95
C VAL A 189 -4.84 -26.70 7.19
N VAL A 190 -4.29 -26.18 8.29
CA VAL A 190 -4.22 -26.90 9.57
C VAL A 190 -5.62 -27.20 10.10
N LEU A 191 -6.53 -26.22 10.04
CA LEU A 191 -7.91 -26.42 10.43
C LEU A 191 -8.58 -27.53 9.59
N ALA A 192 -8.37 -27.51 8.26
CA ALA A 192 -8.90 -28.53 7.36
C ALA A 192 -8.37 -29.93 7.69
N ALA A 193 -7.08 -30.05 8.04
CA ALA A 193 -6.44 -31.29 8.46
C ALA A 193 -7.03 -31.82 9.78
N LEU A 194 -7.19 -30.94 10.78
CA LEU A 194 -7.76 -31.30 12.08
C LEU A 194 -9.22 -31.74 11.97
N ILE A 195 -10.04 -31.03 11.19
CA ILE A 195 -11.45 -31.36 11.00
C ILE A 195 -11.59 -32.71 10.28
N GLY A 196 -10.78 -32.93 9.25
CA GLY A 196 -10.83 -34.14 8.44
C GLY A 196 -10.03 -35.32 8.98
N TRP A 197 -9.31 -35.17 10.10
CA TRP A 197 -8.63 -36.29 10.78
C TRP A 197 -9.60 -37.41 11.21
N GLN A 198 -10.83 -37.04 11.55
CA GLN A 198 -11.88 -37.98 11.95
C GLN A 198 -12.61 -38.62 10.75
N MET A 199 -12.16 -38.37 9.51
CA MET A 199 -12.77 -38.92 8.30
C MET A 199 -12.04 -40.19 7.82
N GLU A 200 -12.78 -41.06 7.14
CA GLU A 200 -12.18 -42.15 6.37
C GLU A 200 -11.23 -41.61 5.30
N GLY A 201 -10.05 -42.22 5.16
CA GLY A 201 -9.02 -41.78 4.21
C GLY A 201 -8.15 -40.60 4.68
N HIS A 202 -8.10 -40.31 5.99
CA HIS A 202 -7.29 -39.24 6.57
C HIS A 202 -5.81 -39.23 6.13
N ASN A 203 -5.19 -40.38 5.83
CA ASN A 203 -3.82 -40.44 5.29
C ASN A 203 -3.66 -39.62 3.99
N ARG A 204 -4.63 -39.72 3.07
CA ARG A 204 -4.60 -38.94 1.82
C ARG A 204 -4.80 -37.46 2.10
N LEU A 205 -5.69 -37.12 3.04
CA LEU A 205 -5.92 -35.75 3.45
C LEU A 205 -4.66 -35.13 4.04
N VAL A 206 -3.96 -35.84 4.92
CA VAL A 206 -2.70 -35.40 5.54
C VAL A 206 -1.66 -35.08 4.48
N LEU A 207 -1.50 -35.94 3.46
CA LEU A 207 -0.59 -35.68 2.34
C LEU A 207 -0.99 -34.44 1.54
N ILE A 208 -2.29 -34.25 1.25
CA ILE A 208 -2.79 -33.07 0.54
C ILE A 208 -2.52 -31.79 1.36
N THR A 209 -2.85 -31.81 2.66
CA THR A 209 -2.62 -30.67 3.56
C THR A 209 -1.14 -30.37 3.74
N ALA A 210 -0.30 -31.40 3.82
CA ALA A 210 1.15 -31.23 3.92
C ALA A 210 1.75 -30.65 2.64
N ALA A 211 1.34 -31.16 1.47
CA ALA A 211 1.78 -30.64 0.18
C ALA A 211 1.34 -29.19 -0.04
N LEU A 212 0.06 -28.88 0.25
CA LEU A 212 -0.47 -27.51 0.14
C LEU A 212 0.19 -26.56 1.13
N GLY A 213 0.38 -26.98 2.38
CA GLY A 213 1.08 -26.21 3.40
C GLY A 213 2.53 -25.92 3.01
N LEU A 214 3.26 -26.93 2.55
CA LEU A 214 4.64 -26.78 2.06
C LEU A 214 4.70 -25.82 0.87
N TYR A 215 3.76 -25.95 -0.08
CA TYR A 215 3.65 -25.04 -1.21
C TYR A 215 3.43 -23.58 -0.76
N ILE A 216 2.45 -23.33 0.12
CA ILE A 216 2.16 -21.99 0.67
C ILE A 216 3.39 -21.40 1.37
N VAL A 217 4.09 -22.20 2.19
CA VAL A 217 5.30 -21.75 2.88
C VAL A 217 6.42 -21.45 1.88
N ALA A 218 6.61 -22.29 0.86
CA ALA A 218 7.66 -22.10 -0.13
C ALA A 218 7.48 -20.80 -0.93
N ILE A 219 6.28 -20.56 -1.47
CA ILE A 219 6.00 -19.38 -2.32
C ILE A 219 5.96 -18.05 -1.55
N ASN A 220 5.68 -18.10 -0.24
CA ASN A 220 5.66 -16.94 0.64
C ASN A 220 6.88 -16.89 1.57
N SER A 221 7.93 -17.65 1.28
CA SER A 221 9.15 -17.64 2.10
C SER A 221 9.93 -16.33 1.92
N PRO A 222 10.71 -15.89 2.92
CA PRO A 222 11.61 -14.75 2.76
C PRO A 222 12.59 -14.92 1.59
N ALA A 223 12.99 -16.16 1.28
CA ALA A 223 13.83 -16.46 0.12
C ALA A 223 13.09 -16.20 -1.21
N ALA A 224 11.82 -16.62 -1.33
CA ALA A 224 11.00 -16.37 -2.51
C ALA A 224 10.78 -14.87 -2.73
N VAL A 225 10.51 -14.10 -1.68
CA VAL A 225 10.33 -12.65 -1.76
C VAL A 225 11.63 -11.93 -2.11
N ARG A 226 12.76 -12.31 -1.50
CA ARG A 226 14.09 -11.77 -1.84
C ARG A 226 14.52 -12.07 -3.27
N ALA A 227 14.07 -13.16 -3.88
CA ALA A 227 14.35 -13.46 -5.29
C ALA A 227 13.78 -12.39 -6.24
N TYR A 228 12.76 -11.63 -5.80
CA TYR A 228 12.23 -10.46 -6.52
C TYR A 228 12.92 -9.14 -6.13
N GLY A 229 13.99 -9.18 -5.33
CA GLY A 229 14.73 -7.99 -4.87
C GLY A 229 14.02 -7.22 -3.75
N ILE A 230 12.94 -7.76 -3.19
CA ILE A 230 12.19 -7.14 -2.10
C ILE A 230 12.98 -7.30 -0.81
N VAL A 231 13.28 -6.18 -0.18
CA VAL A 231 14.06 -6.10 1.07
C VAL A 231 13.18 -5.80 2.28
N SER A 232 12.01 -5.19 2.06
CA SER A 232 11.01 -4.94 3.11
C SER A 232 9.60 -5.05 2.53
N ASN A 233 8.68 -5.62 3.31
CA ASN A 233 7.27 -5.74 2.94
C ASN A 233 6.39 -5.71 4.20
N ASN A 234 5.97 -4.51 4.60
CA ASN A 234 5.25 -4.26 5.85
C ASN A 234 3.85 -3.66 5.59
N LEU A 235 3.19 -3.17 6.65
CA LEU A 235 1.86 -2.55 6.58
C LEU A 235 1.78 -1.35 5.62
N TYR A 236 2.86 -0.60 5.42
CA TYR A 236 2.87 0.66 4.66
C TYR A 236 3.41 0.49 3.25
N SER A 237 4.55 -0.21 3.10
CA SER A 237 5.26 -0.25 1.83
C SER A 237 5.95 -1.59 1.53
N GLU A 238 5.98 -1.93 0.24
CA GLU A 238 6.86 -2.95 -0.31
C GLU A 238 8.05 -2.24 -0.95
N VAL A 239 9.25 -2.52 -0.45
CA VAL A 239 10.50 -1.88 -0.88
C VAL A 239 11.38 -2.90 -1.59
N ARG A 240 11.80 -2.55 -2.80
CA ARG A 240 12.71 -3.34 -3.65
C ARG A 240 13.91 -2.51 -4.04
N ILE A 241 15.09 -3.14 -4.07
CA ILE A 241 16.32 -2.54 -4.58
C ILE A 241 16.67 -3.20 -5.91
N VAL A 242 16.82 -2.38 -6.96
CA VAL A 242 17.25 -2.82 -8.28
C VAL A 242 18.63 -2.21 -8.54
N ALA A 243 19.66 -3.05 -8.61
CA ALA A 243 20.99 -2.61 -9.00
C ALA A 243 21.12 -2.66 -10.53
N ASP A 244 21.74 -1.63 -11.10
CA ASP A 244 22.17 -1.59 -12.48
C ASP A 244 23.71 -1.50 -12.51
N PRO A 245 24.42 -2.62 -12.77
CA PRO A 245 25.87 -2.64 -12.84
C PRO A 245 26.44 -1.81 -14.00
N ALA A 246 25.69 -1.62 -15.09
CA ALA A 246 26.18 -0.87 -16.25
C ALA A 246 26.25 0.63 -15.97
N GLU A 247 25.29 1.14 -15.18
CA GLU A 247 25.23 2.55 -14.78
C GLU A 247 25.87 2.84 -13.41
N ASP A 248 26.43 1.82 -12.75
CA ASP A 248 26.84 1.83 -11.33
C ASP A 248 25.79 2.54 -10.46
N SER A 249 24.55 2.06 -10.57
CA SER A 249 23.39 2.69 -9.94
C SER A 249 22.56 1.70 -9.14
N ARG A 250 21.86 2.24 -8.14
CA ARG A 250 20.85 1.52 -7.35
C ARG A 250 19.56 2.31 -7.41
N LEU A 251 18.48 1.62 -7.71
CA LEU A 251 17.13 2.15 -7.75
C LEU A 251 16.33 1.58 -6.57
N LEU A 252 15.81 2.47 -5.73
CA LEU A 252 14.80 2.18 -4.72
C LEU A 252 13.43 2.21 -5.38
N VAL A 253 12.71 1.10 -5.28
CA VAL A 253 11.35 0.94 -5.79
C VAL A 253 10.41 0.72 -4.61
N ILE A 254 9.48 1.65 -4.39
CA ILE A 254 8.46 1.55 -3.33
C ILE A 254 7.10 1.31 -3.99
N ASN A 255 6.40 0.25 -3.59
CA ASN A 255 5.08 -0.12 -4.13
C ASN A 255 5.09 -0.13 -5.67
N ASN A 256 6.09 -0.80 -6.26
CA ASN A 256 6.32 -0.90 -7.71
C ASN A 256 6.56 0.45 -8.44
N SER A 257 6.77 1.55 -7.71
CA SER A 257 7.14 2.86 -8.21
C SER A 257 8.65 3.09 -8.10
N PRO A 258 9.36 3.49 -9.17
CA PRO A 258 10.72 4.02 -9.05
C PRO A 258 10.70 5.29 -8.17
N SER A 259 11.16 5.19 -6.93
CA SER A 259 11.02 6.26 -5.94
C SER A 259 12.31 7.05 -5.74
N SER A 260 13.47 6.40 -5.84
CA SER A 260 14.75 7.10 -5.73
C SER A 260 15.87 6.35 -6.44
N LYS A 261 16.86 7.06 -6.96
CA LYS A 261 18.00 6.48 -7.66
C LYS A 261 19.30 7.15 -7.23
N ILE A 262 20.25 6.33 -6.76
CA ILE A 262 21.64 6.75 -6.56
C ILE A 262 22.49 6.20 -7.69
N ALA A 263 23.40 7.01 -8.20
CA ALA A 263 24.34 6.64 -9.24
C ALA A 263 25.65 7.40 -9.03
N ALA A 264 26.77 6.77 -9.43
CA ALA A 264 28.08 7.41 -9.39
C ALA A 264 28.12 8.66 -10.28
N HIS A 265 27.58 8.56 -11.49
CA HIS A 265 27.42 9.70 -12.39
C HIS A 265 26.12 10.47 -12.09
N PRO A 266 26.18 11.79 -11.84
CA PRO A 266 25.00 12.61 -11.56
C PRO A 266 23.94 12.53 -12.66
N GLU A 267 24.36 12.36 -13.92
CA GLU A 267 23.48 12.33 -15.09
C GLU A 267 22.40 11.27 -14.99
N HIS A 268 22.73 10.13 -14.35
CA HIS A 268 21.88 8.97 -14.20
C HIS A 268 20.89 9.07 -13.02
N ARG A 269 20.97 10.15 -12.21
CA ARG A 269 19.99 10.47 -11.16
C ARG A 269 18.74 11.11 -11.77
N PHE A 270 17.61 11.00 -11.08
CA PHE A 270 16.35 11.60 -11.53
C PHE A 270 16.46 13.12 -11.73
N ALA A 271 15.85 13.65 -12.79
CA ALA A 271 15.90 15.07 -13.14
C ALA A 271 15.36 15.97 -12.04
N TYR A 272 14.30 15.55 -11.34
CA TYR A 272 13.72 16.35 -10.27
C TYR A 272 14.70 16.54 -9.10
N LEU A 273 15.45 15.48 -8.75
CA LEU A 273 16.47 15.55 -7.72
C LEU A 273 17.61 16.49 -8.17
N LYS A 274 18.08 16.35 -9.41
CA LYS A 274 19.08 17.26 -9.99
C LYS A 274 18.63 18.72 -9.97
N PHE A 275 17.36 18.97 -10.30
CA PHE A 275 16.78 20.32 -10.27
C PHE A 275 16.78 20.88 -8.85
N ILE A 276 16.29 20.12 -7.86
CA ILE A 276 16.26 20.56 -6.46
C ILE A 276 17.67 20.81 -5.93
N GLU A 277 18.61 19.90 -6.17
CA GLU A 277 20.00 20.08 -5.72
C GLU A 277 20.65 21.31 -6.33
N LYS A 278 20.51 21.50 -7.65
CA LYS A 278 21.20 22.58 -8.38
C LYS A 278 20.54 23.94 -8.20
N GLU A 279 19.22 24.02 -8.37
CA GLU A 279 18.50 25.30 -8.44
C GLU A 279 17.95 25.75 -7.09
N VAL A 280 17.93 24.88 -6.08
CA VAL A 280 17.44 25.21 -4.73
C VAL A 280 18.58 25.08 -3.73
N LEU A 281 19.06 23.86 -3.46
CA LEU A 281 19.94 23.60 -2.33
C LEU A 281 21.32 24.25 -2.47
N ARG A 282 21.97 24.16 -3.63
CA ARG A 282 23.28 24.78 -3.87
C ARG A 282 23.26 26.30 -3.95
N ARG A 283 22.07 26.91 -4.03
CA ARG A 283 21.90 28.37 -4.07
C ARG A 283 21.60 28.97 -2.71
N LEU A 284 21.37 28.14 -1.69
CA LEU A 284 21.27 28.59 -0.31
C LEU A 284 22.61 29.17 0.14
N ASP A 285 22.56 30.23 0.93
CA ASP A 285 23.77 30.78 1.53
C ASP A 285 24.35 29.83 2.57
N THR A 286 25.63 30.05 2.88
CA THR A 286 26.35 29.24 3.88
C THR A 286 26.66 30.05 5.14
N ASP A 287 25.95 31.17 5.36
CA ASP A 287 26.16 32.01 6.55
C ASP A 287 25.55 31.35 7.78
N ARG A 288 24.47 30.57 7.59
CA ARG A 288 23.86 29.73 8.62
C ARG A 288 23.31 28.42 8.05
N PRO A 289 23.20 27.35 8.86
CA PRO A 289 22.43 26.18 8.48
C PRO A 289 20.95 26.55 8.24
N HIS A 290 20.46 26.29 7.04
CA HIS A 290 19.03 26.37 6.72
C HIS A 290 18.30 25.11 7.21
N ARG A 291 17.03 25.27 7.57
CA ARG A 291 16.14 24.16 7.94
C ARG A 291 15.35 23.73 6.73
N ILE A 292 15.46 22.45 6.37
CA ILE A 292 14.85 21.84 5.20
C ILE A 292 13.91 20.75 5.64
N LEU A 293 12.62 20.87 5.29
CA LEU A 293 11.62 19.84 5.50
C LEU A 293 11.42 19.06 4.21
N VAL A 294 11.54 17.74 4.25
CA VAL A 294 11.23 16.84 3.14
C VAL A 294 10.05 15.96 3.56
N ILE A 295 8.91 16.16 2.91
CA ILE A 295 7.68 15.39 3.11
C ILE A 295 7.66 14.26 2.09
N GLY A 296 7.76 13.02 2.58
CA GLY A 296 8.16 11.86 1.80
C GLY A 296 9.65 11.57 2.01
N ALA A 297 10.00 10.31 2.26
CA ALA A 297 11.38 9.91 2.52
C ALA A 297 11.82 8.75 1.62
N GLY A 298 11.47 8.82 0.33
CA GLY A 298 11.90 7.85 -0.68
C GLY A 298 13.43 7.83 -0.82
N GLY A 299 14.13 7.03 -0.02
CA GLY A 299 15.56 6.79 -0.12
C GLY A 299 16.48 7.89 0.42
N PHE A 300 15.94 8.92 1.08
CA PHE A 300 16.73 9.99 1.74
C PHE A 300 17.77 10.67 0.83
N THR A 301 17.48 10.79 -0.47
CA THR A 301 18.45 11.29 -1.45
C THR A 301 18.54 12.80 -1.55
N ILE A 302 17.48 13.54 -1.18
CA ILE A 302 17.48 15.01 -1.22
C ILE A 302 18.47 15.56 -0.19
N GLY A 303 19.58 16.14 -0.64
CA GLY A 303 20.62 16.62 0.29
C GLY A 303 21.45 15.48 0.89
N LEU A 304 21.53 14.32 0.22
CA LEU A 304 22.29 13.15 0.67
C LEU A 304 23.74 13.50 1.00
N GLU A 305 24.40 14.34 0.19
CA GLU A 305 25.80 14.75 0.37
C GLU A 305 25.97 16.01 1.21
N ASP A 306 24.88 16.71 1.51
CA ASP A 306 24.92 17.92 2.33
C ASP A 306 25.11 17.56 3.81
N ARG A 307 26.11 18.18 4.43
CA ARG A 307 26.49 18.02 5.84
C ARG A 307 26.28 19.31 6.64
N PHE A 308 25.93 20.42 5.99
CA PHE A 308 25.85 21.74 6.59
C PHE A 308 24.42 22.13 6.98
N HIS A 309 23.44 21.99 6.07
CA HIS A 309 22.05 22.32 6.37
C HIS A 309 21.35 21.22 7.20
N ALA A 310 20.27 21.57 7.90
CA ALA A 310 19.52 20.65 8.75
C ALA A 310 18.29 20.10 8.01
N TYR A 311 18.17 18.78 7.89
CA TYR A 311 17.10 18.11 7.18
C TYR A 311 16.16 17.37 8.13
N THR A 312 14.86 17.59 7.97
CA THR A 312 13.80 16.78 8.60
C THR A 312 13.05 16.03 7.53
N TYR A 313 13.09 14.70 7.56
CA TYR A 313 12.34 13.82 6.67
C TYR A 313 11.11 13.30 7.39
N VAL A 314 9.95 13.34 6.72
CA VAL A 314 8.68 12.85 7.27
C VAL A 314 8.11 11.82 6.34
N ASP A 315 7.94 10.60 6.82
CA ASP A 315 7.27 9.53 6.08
C ASP A 315 6.49 8.64 7.06
N ILE A 316 5.40 8.02 6.59
CA ILE A 316 4.55 7.21 7.46
C ILE A 316 5.20 5.85 7.78
N ASP A 317 6.10 5.36 6.94
CA ASP A 317 6.71 4.04 7.12
C ASP A 317 7.98 4.11 7.99
N PRO A 318 7.95 3.62 9.25
CA PRO A 318 9.10 3.67 10.15
C PRO A 318 10.28 2.81 9.67
N ALA A 319 10.05 1.82 8.81
CA ALA A 319 11.12 0.94 8.34
C ALA A 319 12.01 1.59 7.28
N LEU A 320 11.58 2.71 6.66
CA LEU A 320 12.30 3.29 5.52
C LEU A 320 13.72 3.74 5.86
N GLN A 321 13.96 4.28 7.06
CA GLN A 321 15.30 4.68 7.46
C GLN A 321 16.23 3.46 7.49
N GLN A 322 15.88 2.43 8.26
CA GLN A 322 16.69 1.22 8.39
C GLN A 322 16.93 0.55 7.03
N VAL A 323 15.86 0.39 6.24
CA VAL A 323 15.95 -0.21 4.90
C VAL A 323 16.85 0.61 3.97
N SER A 324 16.77 1.94 4.05
CA SER A 324 17.61 2.81 3.24
C SER A 324 19.07 2.72 3.67
N GLU A 325 19.37 2.77 4.96
CA GLU A 325 20.74 2.70 5.48
C GLU A 325 21.39 1.34 5.19
N GLU A 326 20.68 0.24 5.38
CA GLU A 326 21.22 -1.12 5.21
C GLU A 326 21.32 -1.56 3.74
N HIS A 327 20.29 -1.30 2.94
CA HIS A 327 20.17 -1.90 1.59
C HIS A 327 20.37 -0.90 0.45
N PHE A 328 19.85 0.32 0.59
CA PHE A 328 19.87 1.30 -0.48
C PHE A 328 21.16 2.12 -0.49
N LEU A 329 21.38 2.93 0.54
CA LEU A 329 22.54 3.79 0.73
C LEU A 329 23.79 2.98 1.11
N ARG A 330 23.63 1.95 1.95
CA ARG A 330 24.72 1.16 2.57
C ARG A 330 25.60 1.99 3.52
N GLN A 331 25.01 2.99 4.15
CA GLN A 331 25.65 3.84 5.16
C GLN A 331 24.55 4.51 6.01
N PRO A 332 24.84 4.82 7.29
CA PRO A 332 23.91 5.55 8.13
C PRO A 332 23.68 6.98 7.58
N LEU A 333 22.52 7.55 7.89
CA LEU A 333 22.26 8.95 7.61
C LEU A 333 23.24 9.84 8.40
N SER A 334 23.62 10.96 7.81
CA SER A 334 24.50 11.92 8.47
C SER A 334 23.79 12.64 9.63
N PRO A 335 24.51 13.09 10.68
CA PRO A 335 23.89 13.64 11.91
C PRO A 335 22.98 14.86 11.71
N ASN A 336 23.11 15.58 10.60
CA ASN A 336 22.26 16.70 10.21
C ASN A 336 20.91 16.28 9.61
N LYS A 337 20.59 14.98 9.57
CA LYS A 337 19.34 14.42 9.02
C LYS A 337 18.54 13.77 10.15
N THR A 338 17.32 14.24 10.35
CA THR A 338 16.37 13.70 11.32
C THR A 338 15.20 13.07 10.58
N PHE A 339 14.82 11.85 10.97
CA PHE A 339 13.66 11.15 10.43
C PHE A 339 12.50 11.13 11.43
N VAL A 340 11.30 11.44 10.95
CA VAL A 340 10.05 11.44 11.72
C VAL A 340 9.08 10.44 11.07
N PRO A 341 8.88 9.25 11.68
CA PRO A 341 8.00 8.22 11.14
C PRO A 341 6.52 8.51 11.46
N GLU A 342 5.92 9.44 10.72
CA GLU A 342 4.54 9.88 10.92
C GLU A 342 3.85 10.22 9.59
N SER A 343 2.52 10.09 9.53
CA SER A 343 1.73 10.70 8.46
C SER A 343 2.07 12.18 8.29
N ALA A 344 2.44 12.57 7.07
CA ALA A 344 2.71 13.96 6.70
C ALA A 344 1.59 14.91 7.12
N ARG A 345 0.33 14.48 7.01
CA ARG A 345 -0.83 15.29 7.39
C ARG A 345 -0.92 15.51 8.90
N ALA A 346 -0.62 14.48 9.69
CA ALA A 346 -0.58 14.59 11.14
C ALA A 346 0.60 15.45 11.61
N PHE A 347 1.77 15.27 10.99
CA PHE A 347 2.97 16.09 11.24
C PHE A 347 2.67 17.58 10.98
N LEU A 348 2.17 17.92 9.78
CA LEU A 348 1.87 19.30 9.40
C LEU A 348 0.85 19.97 10.32
N ARG A 349 -0.11 19.23 10.89
CA ARG A 349 -1.10 19.77 11.84
C ARG A 349 -0.51 20.09 13.21
N ARG A 350 0.51 19.36 13.65
CA ARG A 350 1.15 19.53 14.96
C ARG A 350 2.39 20.41 14.91
N ASN A 351 2.99 20.53 13.73
CA ASN A 351 4.20 21.29 13.52
C ASN A 351 3.98 22.79 13.79
N THR A 352 4.79 23.35 14.68
CA THR A 352 4.84 24.79 14.99
C THR A 352 6.06 25.47 14.40
N GLN A 353 6.97 24.71 13.78
CA GLN A 353 8.21 25.23 13.19
C GLN A 353 8.01 25.66 11.74
N THR A 354 8.85 26.59 11.30
CA THR A 354 8.97 26.98 9.89
C THR A 354 10.30 26.52 9.31
N TYR A 355 10.33 26.29 8.01
CA TYR A 355 11.47 25.77 7.27
C TYR A 355 11.83 26.70 6.11
N ASP A 356 13.12 26.93 5.91
CA ASP A 356 13.64 27.77 4.83
C ASP A 356 13.34 27.13 3.46
N VAL A 357 13.33 25.79 3.39
CA VAL A 357 12.90 25.02 2.23
C VAL A 357 11.94 23.91 2.66
N VAL A 358 10.82 23.76 1.95
CA VAL A 358 9.92 22.62 2.09
C VAL A 358 9.84 21.87 0.76
N VAL A 359 10.12 20.58 0.76
CA VAL A 359 9.96 19.71 -0.42
C VAL A 359 8.82 18.74 -0.16
N LEU A 360 7.81 18.72 -1.03
CA LEU A 360 6.73 17.75 -1.03
C LEU A 360 6.99 16.70 -2.12
N ASP A 361 7.37 15.50 -1.72
CA ASP A 361 7.79 14.36 -2.56
C ASP A 361 7.20 13.04 -2.03
N ALA A 362 5.88 12.98 -1.86
CA ALA A 362 5.17 11.85 -1.23
C ALA A 362 4.22 11.13 -2.20
N PHE A 363 4.43 9.83 -2.43
CA PHE A 363 3.65 9.01 -3.36
C PHE A 363 3.17 7.71 -2.71
N THR A 364 1.99 7.24 -3.14
CA THR A 364 1.44 5.93 -2.72
C THR A 364 1.85 4.79 -3.66
N ASN A 365 2.00 5.08 -4.96
CA ASN A 365 2.39 4.16 -6.02
C ASN A 365 2.94 4.92 -7.26
N ARG A 366 3.07 4.23 -8.41
CA ARG A 366 3.65 4.73 -9.68
C ARG A 366 3.19 6.12 -10.13
N ILE A 367 1.95 6.52 -9.86
CA ILE A 367 1.37 7.77 -10.39
C ILE A 367 0.54 8.52 -9.33
N SER A 368 0.19 7.88 -8.21
CA SER A 368 -0.82 8.41 -7.29
C SER A 368 -0.20 9.08 -6.06
N LEU A 369 -0.47 10.38 -5.91
CA LEU A 369 -0.28 11.12 -4.67
C LEU A 369 -1.35 10.71 -3.64
N PRO A 370 -1.05 10.71 -2.33
CA PRO A 370 -2.07 10.50 -1.30
C PRO A 370 -3.20 11.54 -1.42
N PRO A 371 -4.49 11.14 -1.47
CA PRO A 371 -5.61 12.08 -1.64
C PRO A 371 -5.70 13.16 -0.56
N ASP A 372 -5.22 12.87 0.65
CA ASP A 372 -5.18 13.76 1.80
C ASP A 372 -4.04 14.79 1.75
N LEU A 373 -3.09 14.66 0.80
CA LEU A 373 -1.97 15.60 0.61
C LEU A 373 -2.13 16.54 -0.60
N ILE A 374 -3.21 16.40 -1.37
CA ILE A 374 -3.44 17.19 -2.60
C ILE A 374 -4.63 18.16 -2.50
N THR A 375 -5.13 18.41 -1.29
CA THR A 375 -6.24 19.35 -1.07
C THR A 375 -5.74 20.78 -0.82
N ARG A 376 -6.65 21.75 -0.88
CA ARG A 376 -6.35 23.15 -0.54
C ARG A 376 -5.85 23.27 0.91
N GLU A 377 -6.48 22.56 1.83
CA GLU A 377 -6.11 22.51 3.25
C GLU A 377 -4.72 21.88 3.41
N ALA A 378 -4.41 20.87 2.58
CA ALA A 378 -3.11 20.23 2.57
C ALA A 378 -2.00 21.24 2.24
N PHE A 379 -2.14 21.91 1.09
CA PHE A 379 -1.21 22.95 0.67
C PHE A 379 -1.19 24.15 1.60
N ALA A 380 -2.30 24.53 2.23
CA ALA A 380 -2.33 25.61 3.21
C ALA A 380 -1.46 25.31 4.43
N ALA A 381 -1.48 24.08 4.94
CA ALA A 381 -0.59 23.68 6.03
C ALA A 381 0.87 23.59 5.58
N VAL A 382 1.13 23.16 4.34
CA VAL A 382 2.48 23.22 3.75
C VAL A 382 2.96 24.68 3.71
N ARG A 383 2.14 25.62 3.21
CA ARG A 383 2.45 27.06 3.18
C ARG A 383 2.77 27.62 4.57
N GLN A 384 2.04 27.19 5.60
CA GLN A 384 2.30 27.59 7.00
C GLN A 384 3.66 27.11 7.50
N ALA A 385 4.13 25.94 7.05
CA ALA A 385 5.43 25.39 7.39
C ALA A 385 6.59 26.07 6.64
N VAL A 386 6.36 26.78 5.54
CA VAL A 386 7.41 27.55 4.83
C VAL A 386 7.75 28.81 5.65
N ALA A 387 9.02 29.16 5.80
CA ALA A 387 9.44 30.43 6.42
C ALA A 387 9.00 31.65 5.58
N PRO A 388 8.89 32.86 6.14
CA PRO A 388 8.47 34.06 5.38
C PRO A 388 9.24 34.28 4.07
N ASP A 389 10.56 34.12 4.11
CA ASP A 389 11.46 34.21 2.95
C ASP A 389 11.85 32.84 2.39
N GLY A 390 11.15 31.79 2.84
CA GLY A 390 11.38 30.42 2.41
C GLY A 390 10.64 30.07 1.12
N GLN A 391 10.96 28.90 0.61
CA GLN A 391 10.37 28.35 -0.62
C GLN A 391 9.84 26.93 -0.44
N VAL A 392 8.86 26.58 -1.25
CA VAL A 392 8.30 25.24 -1.39
C VAL A 392 8.54 24.69 -2.78
N ILE A 393 8.88 23.41 -2.85
CA ILE A 393 8.97 22.64 -4.09
C ILE A 393 8.02 21.46 -3.95
N MET A 394 7.09 21.31 -4.89
CA MET A 394 6.13 20.20 -4.90
C MET A 394 6.37 19.36 -6.14
N ASN A 395 6.74 18.10 -5.94
CA ASN A 395 6.92 17.11 -6.98
C ASN A 395 5.59 16.42 -7.28
N ILE A 396 5.02 16.67 -8.46
CA ILE A 396 3.69 16.18 -8.85
C ILE A 396 3.78 15.52 -10.22
N ILE A 397 3.43 14.24 -10.31
CA ILE A 397 3.29 13.53 -11.60
C ILE A 397 1.91 13.87 -12.18
N THR A 398 1.89 14.59 -13.29
CA THR A 398 0.63 15.04 -13.92
C THR A 398 0.81 15.35 -15.41
N SER A 399 -0.27 15.58 -16.15
CA SER A 399 -0.17 15.95 -17.56
C SER A 399 0.62 17.26 -17.73
N PRO A 400 1.67 17.31 -18.58
CA PRO A 400 2.47 18.51 -18.80
C PRO A 400 1.65 19.64 -19.44
N SER A 401 0.61 19.32 -20.22
CA SER A 401 -0.19 20.24 -21.04
C SER A 401 -1.65 20.39 -20.58
N PHE A 402 -1.96 20.04 -19.32
CA PHE A 402 -3.35 20.13 -18.81
C PHE A 402 -4.40 19.31 -19.57
N ALA A 403 -4.01 18.19 -20.19
CA ALA A 403 -4.89 17.39 -21.06
C ALA A 403 -6.09 16.81 -20.29
N ASP A 404 -5.91 16.42 -19.04
CA ASP A 404 -6.93 15.74 -18.22
C ASP A 404 -7.52 16.65 -17.12
N ARG A 405 -8.62 16.21 -16.50
CA ARG A 405 -9.29 16.97 -15.43
C ARG A 405 -8.43 17.07 -14.17
N PHE A 406 -7.69 16.03 -13.82
CA PHE A 406 -6.87 16.00 -12.62
C PHE A 406 -5.74 17.04 -12.71
N SER A 407 -5.01 17.12 -13.83
CA SER A 407 -3.97 18.13 -14.04
C SER A 407 -4.48 19.57 -13.94
N ARG A 408 -5.69 19.85 -14.44
CA ARG A 408 -6.33 21.17 -14.29
C ARG A 408 -6.75 21.46 -12.85
N SER A 409 -7.36 20.48 -12.17
CA SER A 409 -7.83 20.64 -10.80
C SER A 409 -6.68 20.77 -9.78
N ILE A 410 -5.59 20.02 -9.95
CA ILE A 410 -4.43 20.10 -9.06
C ILE A 410 -3.71 21.45 -9.19
N ASP A 411 -3.51 21.96 -10.41
CA ASP A 411 -2.93 23.28 -10.63
C ASP A 411 -3.79 24.40 -10.04
N ALA A 412 -5.12 24.36 -10.27
CA ALA A 412 -6.04 25.31 -9.67
C ALA A 412 -5.98 25.28 -8.13
N THR A 413 -5.83 24.08 -7.55
CA THR A 413 -5.77 23.90 -6.09
C THR A 413 -4.44 24.44 -5.53
N VAL A 414 -3.31 24.17 -6.19
CA VAL A 414 -2.00 24.75 -5.84
C VAL A 414 -2.07 26.28 -5.92
N ARG A 415 -2.56 26.84 -7.03
CA ARG A 415 -2.66 28.30 -7.25
C ARG A 415 -3.61 29.00 -6.27
N SER A 416 -4.61 28.29 -5.75
CA SER A 416 -5.51 28.83 -4.72
C SER A 416 -4.82 29.12 -3.38
N VAL A 417 -3.65 28.53 -3.14
CA VAL A 417 -2.83 28.73 -1.93
C VAL A 417 -1.53 29.48 -2.23
N PHE A 418 -0.93 29.21 -3.39
CA PHE A 418 0.31 29.82 -3.90
C PHE A 418 0.02 30.52 -5.25
N PRO A 419 -0.46 31.78 -5.24
CA PRO A 419 -0.82 32.49 -6.47
C PRO A 419 0.36 32.64 -7.45
N PHE A 420 1.56 32.90 -6.90
CA PHE A 420 2.80 33.09 -7.65
C PHE A 420 3.64 31.82 -7.67
N VAL A 421 3.11 30.77 -8.29
CA VAL A 421 3.79 29.49 -8.44
C VAL A 421 4.36 29.32 -9.85
N SER A 422 5.64 28.99 -9.91
CA SER A 422 6.32 28.55 -11.14
C SER A 422 6.06 27.07 -11.35
N ARG A 423 5.86 26.67 -12.60
CA ARG A 423 5.60 25.29 -13.00
C ARG A 423 6.66 24.83 -13.99
N GLN A 424 7.51 23.91 -13.56
CA GLN A 424 8.60 23.35 -14.35
C GLN A 424 8.26 21.93 -14.78
N VAL A 425 8.21 21.68 -16.09
CA VAL A 425 7.94 20.34 -16.63
C VAL A 425 9.26 19.63 -16.88
N LEU A 426 9.50 18.53 -16.17
CA LEU A 426 10.66 17.67 -16.35
C LEU A 426 10.24 16.47 -17.20
N LEU A 427 10.68 16.47 -18.46
CA LEU A 427 10.38 15.40 -19.42
C LEU A 427 11.29 14.19 -19.14
N GLU A 428 10.81 13.24 -18.33
CA GLU A 428 11.48 11.94 -18.12
C GLU A 428 10.60 10.72 -18.47
N THR A 429 9.32 10.92 -18.78
CA THR A 429 8.36 9.82 -18.99
C THR A 429 8.20 9.45 -20.46
N ARG A 430 8.40 8.15 -20.76
CA ARG A 430 8.31 7.56 -22.11
C ARG A 430 6.89 7.53 -22.71
N THR A 431 5.84 7.86 -21.95
CA THR A 431 4.44 7.63 -22.34
C THR A 431 3.68 8.87 -22.81
N GLY A 432 4.28 10.06 -22.80
CA GLY A 432 3.71 11.29 -23.37
C GLY A 432 2.45 11.86 -22.69
N SER A 433 1.75 11.10 -21.84
CA SER A 433 0.49 11.50 -21.20
C SER A 433 0.64 12.14 -19.81
N VAL A 434 1.71 11.79 -19.08
CA VAL A 434 2.05 12.35 -17.76
C VAL A 434 3.54 12.67 -17.72
N ALA A 435 3.94 13.63 -16.90
CA ALA A 435 5.33 14.03 -16.68
C ALA A 435 5.54 14.40 -15.22
N THR A 436 6.80 14.43 -14.80
CA THR A 436 7.17 15.00 -13.50
C THR A 436 7.08 16.52 -13.60
N VAL A 437 6.22 17.14 -12.81
CA VAL A 437 6.01 18.59 -12.80
C VAL A 437 6.38 19.12 -11.42
N LEU A 438 7.36 20.02 -11.39
CA LEU A 438 7.74 20.73 -10.17
C LEU A 438 6.99 22.05 -10.09
N TYR A 439 6.29 22.24 -8.98
CA TYR A 439 5.74 23.54 -8.60
C TYR A 439 6.68 24.20 -7.60
N VAL A 440 7.17 25.40 -7.91
CA VAL A 440 8.11 26.15 -7.06
C VAL A 440 7.46 27.47 -6.68
N ALA A 441 7.35 27.76 -5.39
CA ALA A 441 6.76 29.00 -4.89
C ALA A 441 7.47 29.49 -3.62
N GLY A 442 7.53 30.81 -3.43
CA GLY A 442 7.86 31.40 -2.14
C GLY A 442 6.65 31.43 -1.21
N ARG A 443 6.86 31.73 0.08
CA ARG A 443 5.75 32.07 1.00
C ARG A 443 5.20 33.48 0.76
N SER A 444 6.08 34.40 0.35
CA SER A 444 5.73 35.80 0.09
C SER A 444 4.70 35.91 -1.04
N GLU A 445 3.73 36.80 -0.85
CA GLU A 445 2.81 37.21 -1.91
C GLU A 445 3.56 38.24 -2.75
N GLY A 446 4.02 37.84 -3.94
CA GLY A 446 4.58 38.79 -4.91
C GLY A 446 3.62 39.97 -5.07
N GLN A 447 4.15 41.18 -5.17
CA GLN A 447 3.31 42.30 -5.55
C GLN A 447 2.83 42.09 -6.99
N PRO A 448 1.58 42.46 -7.34
CA PRO A 448 1.16 42.51 -8.73
C PRO A 448 2.15 43.39 -9.50
N HIS A 449 2.79 42.83 -10.53
CA HIS A 449 3.62 43.61 -11.43
C HIS A 449 2.72 44.35 -12.42
N ASP A 450 3.13 45.54 -12.82
CA ASP A 450 2.49 46.26 -13.91
C ASP A 450 2.51 45.40 -15.18
N ILE A 451 1.43 45.46 -15.96
CA ILE A 451 1.36 44.75 -17.24
C ILE A 451 1.86 45.64 -18.36
N TYR A 452 2.65 45.09 -19.27
CA TYR A 452 2.95 45.77 -20.52
C TYR A 452 1.71 45.77 -21.41
N THR A 453 1.33 46.96 -21.86
CA THR A 453 0.32 47.17 -22.90
C THR A 453 0.94 47.95 -24.04
N ASP A 454 0.31 47.98 -25.21
CA ASP A 454 0.79 48.78 -26.35
C ASP A 454 1.01 50.25 -25.96
N ASP A 455 0.15 50.79 -25.09
CA ASP A 455 0.21 52.18 -24.61
C ASP A 455 1.12 52.39 -23.38
N GLN A 456 1.44 51.32 -22.64
CA GLN A 456 2.28 51.35 -21.43
C GLN A 456 3.32 50.24 -21.48
N ASN A 457 4.23 50.34 -22.45
CA ASN A 457 5.36 49.43 -22.55
C ASN A 457 6.65 50.11 -22.08
N ARG A 458 7.12 49.78 -20.88
CA ARG A 458 8.39 50.25 -20.31
C ARG A 458 9.48 49.19 -20.30
N SER A 459 9.29 48.08 -21.02
CA SER A 459 10.21 46.94 -21.02
C SER A 459 11.67 47.36 -21.25
N PHE A 460 11.93 48.31 -22.15
CA PHE A 460 13.27 48.82 -22.44
C PHE A 460 13.97 49.54 -21.26
N LEU A 461 13.26 49.89 -20.19
CA LEU A 461 13.79 50.50 -18.95
C LEU A 461 13.86 49.54 -17.77
N ASP A 462 13.11 48.43 -17.80
CA ASP A 462 12.86 47.59 -16.62
C ASP A 462 13.85 46.40 -16.47
N TYR A 463 14.89 46.33 -17.30
CA TYR A 463 15.92 45.26 -17.28
C TYR A 463 17.14 45.59 -16.42
#